data_AF-A0A7X2PPG1-F1
#
_entry.id   AF-A0A7X2PPG1-F1
#
_cell.length_a   1.000
_cell.length_b   1.000
_cell.length_c   1.000
_cell.angle_alpha   90.00
_cell.angle_beta   90.00
_cell.angle_gamma   90.00
#
_symmetry.space_group_name_H-M   'P 1'
#
loop_
_entity.id
_entity.type
_entity.pdbx_description
1 polymer ?
#
loop_
_entity_poly.entity_id
_entity_poly.type
_entity_poly.pdbx_seq_one_letter_code
_entity_poly.pdbx_strand_id
1 'polypeptide(L)'
;MRLLLLIAAIVTLVSCSTDNPTVAQAEKGADDAPVPAFYQSEREAQPLPMTMSAKLFSDPRFARVYEIAERIPAILAQQPCYCYCDRGHGHRSLLDCQRDNHSATCAVCRKEVLLADRMSRMGLTAKEIRAAIVRGDWKGVAE
;
A
#
# COMPACT_ATOMS: atom_id res chain seq x y z
N MET A 1 -30.32 -56.07 -45.80
CA MET A 1 -30.52 -56.55 -44.42
C MET A 1 -30.60 -55.32 -43.53
N ARG A 2 -31.76 -55.14 -42.89
CA ARG A 2 -32.11 -54.02 -42.01
C ARG A 2 -31.11 -53.92 -40.86
N LEU A 3 -30.68 -52.71 -40.48
CA LEU A 3 -31.00 -52.17 -39.14
C LEU A 3 -30.64 -50.68 -39.09
N LEU A 4 -31.69 -49.85 -39.01
CA LEU A 4 -31.65 -48.46 -38.57
C LEU A 4 -31.17 -48.43 -37.11
N LEU A 5 -30.19 -47.61 -36.79
CA LEU A 5 -29.87 -47.23 -35.41
C LEU A 5 -30.09 -45.74 -35.23
N LEU A 6 -30.75 -45.46 -34.12
CA LEU A 6 -31.51 -44.27 -33.79
C LEU A 6 -30.61 -43.10 -33.40
N ILE A 7 -31.14 -41.92 -33.71
CA ILE A 7 -30.68 -40.60 -33.35
C ILE A 7 -30.66 -40.44 -31.82
N ALA A 8 -29.56 -39.93 -31.28
CA ALA A 8 -29.57 -39.22 -30.00
C ALA A 8 -28.86 -37.88 -30.21
N ALA A 9 -29.66 -36.86 -30.54
CA ALA A 9 -29.22 -35.48 -30.59
C ALA A 9 -28.99 -35.00 -29.15
N ILE A 10 -27.73 -34.90 -28.74
CA ILE A 10 -27.35 -34.33 -27.45
C ILE A 10 -27.43 -32.81 -27.61
N VAL A 11 -28.55 -32.24 -27.20
CA VAL A 11 -28.72 -30.80 -27.03
C VAL A 11 -27.97 -30.41 -25.75
N THR A 12 -26.71 -30.01 -25.89
CA THR A 12 -25.98 -29.37 -24.79
C THR A 12 -26.54 -27.97 -24.57
N LEU A 13 -27.17 -27.77 -23.41
CA LEU A 13 -27.62 -26.47 -22.93
C LEU A 13 -26.40 -25.53 -22.82
N VAL A 14 -26.37 -24.51 -23.67
CA VAL A 14 -25.50 -23.33 -23.51
C VAL A 14 -26.01 -22.56 -22.30
N SER A 15 -25.29 -22.65 -21.18
CA SER A 15 -25.43 -21.70 -20.07
C SER A 15 -24.51 -20.52 -20.32
N CYS A 16 -25.09 -19.38 -20.67
CA CYS A 16 -24.39 -18.10 -20.63
C CYS A 16 -24.25 -17.69 -19.16
N SER A 17 -23.12 -18.01 -18.52
CA SER A 17 -22.77 -17.41 -17.24
C SER A 17 -22.31 -15.97 -17.48
N THR A 18 -22.94 -15.04 -16.77
CA THR A 18 -22.62 -13.62 -16.75
C THR A 18 -21.18 -13.38 -16.33
N ASP A 19 -20.42 -12.67 -17.16
CA ASP A 19 -19.10 -12.15 -16.82
C ASP A 19 -19.21 -11.21 -15.62
N ASN A 20 -18.70 -11.66 -14.48
CA ASN A 20 -18.49 -10.80 -13.31
C ASN A 20 -17.04 -10.30 -13.40
N PRO A 21 -16.78 -8.98 -13.49
CA PRO A 21 -15.42 -8.47 -13.62
C PRO A 21 -14.73 -8.61 -12.27
N THR A 22 -14.09 -9.76 -12.05
CA THR A 22 -13.21 -9.96 -10.90
C THR A 22 -11.96 -9.13 -11.14
N VAL A 23 -11.84 -8.08 -10.33
CA VAL A 23 -10.66 -7.22 -10.18
C VAL A 23 -9.43 -8.12 -10.10
N ALA A 24 -8.48 -7.91 -11.01
CA ALA A 24 -7.23 -8.65 -11.08
C ALA A 24 -6.49 -8.59 -9.73
N GLN A 25 -6.48 -9.70 -9.00
CA GLN A 25 -5.64 -9.87 -7.83
C GLN A 25 -4.24 -10.28 -8.29
N ALA A 26 -3.28 -9.40 -8.06
CA ALA A 26 -1.87 -9.67 -8.30
C ALA A 26 -1.32 -10.64 -7.24
N GLU A 27 -0.95 -11.84 -7.73
CA GLU A 27 0.19 -12.69 -7.36
C GLU A 27 0.69 -12.66 -5.89
N LYS A 28 0.47 -13.77 -5.16
CA LYS A 28 1.01 -14.07 -3.83
C LYS A 28 2.48 -14.49 -3.86
N GLY A 29 3.29 -13.93 -2.96
CA GLY A 29 4.56 -14.48 -2.50
C GLY A 29 4.72 -14.24 -0.98
N ALA A 30 5.16 -15.26 -0.24
CA ALA A 30 5.35 -15.27 1.22
C ALA A 30 6.23 -14.10 1.69
N ASP A 31 5.90 -13.33 2.73
CA ASP A 31 5.19 -13.65 3.98
C ASP A 31 3.68 -13.35 3.91
N ASP A 32 2.82 -14.32 4.27
CA ASP A 32 1.35 -14.32 4.06
C ASP A 32 0.54 -13.20 4.77
N ALA A 33 1.20 -12.23 5.40
CA ALA A 33 0.53 -11.09 6.00
C ALA A 33 0.00 -10.13 4.92
N PRO A 34 -1.27 -9.71 5.00
CA PRO A 34 -1.82 -8.76 4.02
C PRO A 34 -1.07 -7.45 4.09
N VAL A 35 -0.88 -6.81 2.92
CA VAL A 35 -0.30 -5.46 2.82
C VAL A 35 -1.14 -4.51 3.69
N PRO A 36 -0.53 -3.73 4.61
CA PRO A 36 -1.24 -2.76 5.44
C PRO A 36 -2.03 -1.74 4.63
N ALA A 37 -2.95 -1.02 5.25
CA ALA A 37 -3.75 0.02 4.58
C ALA A 37 -2.90 1.09 3.87
N PHE A 38 -3.32 1.49 2.67
CA PHE A 38 -2.77 2.61 1.88
C PHE A 38 -3.79 3.07 0.82
N TYR A 39 -3.62 4.28 0.27
CA TYR A 39 -4.44 4.78 -0.84
C TYR A 39 -3.86 4.42 -2.21
N GLN A 40 -4.70 4.04 -3.19
CA GLN A 40 -4.22 3.64 -4.51
C GLN A 40 -3.75 4.83 -5.36
N SER A 41 -4.27 6.03 -5.08
CA SER A 41 -3.93 7.26 -5.80
C SER A 41 -4.04 8.47 -4.86
N GLU A 42 -3.39 9.58 -5.24
CA GLU A 42 -3.55 10.84 -4.53
C GLU A 42 -5.02 11.28 -4.49
N ARG A 43 -5.78 11.13 -5.58
CA ARG A 43 -7.20 11.50 -5.63
C ARG A 43 -8.02 10.81 -4.54
N GLU A 44 -7.77 9.54 -4.29
CA GLU A 44 -8.45 8.77 -3.24
C GLU A 44 -8.04 9.22 -1.84
N ALA A 45 -6.79 9.67 -1.68
CA ALA A 45 -6.26 10.15 -0.42
C ALA A 45 -6.73 11.57 -0.04
N GLN A 46 -7.30 12.34 -0.97
CA GLN A 46 -7.72 13.71 -0.70
C GLN A 46 -9.01 13.76 0.14
N PRO A 47 -9.11 14.68 1.13
CA PRO A 47 -8.08 15.62 1.55
C PRO A 47 -6.95 14.96 2.34
N LEU A 48 -5.70 15.29 2.01
CA LEU A 48 -4.55 14.79 2.75
C LEU A 48 -4.58 15.29 4.20
N PRO A 49 -4.40 14.41 5.21
CA PRO A 49 -4.37 14.81 6.61
C PRO A 49 -3.18 15.74 6.89
N MET A 50 -3.40 16.71 7.78
CA MET A 50 -2.31 17.51 8.32
C MET A 50 -1.42 16.66 9.22
N THR A 51 -0.11 16.83 9.10
CA THR A 51 0.90 16.18 9.94
C THR A 51 1.29 17.06 11.11
N MET A 52 1.88 16.48 12.15
CA MET A 52 2.51 17.24 13.22
C MET A 52 3.69 18.04 12.66
N SER A 53 3.92 19.23 13.24
CA SER A 53 5.07 20.05 12.84
C SER A 53 6.37 19.43 13.33
N ALA A 54 7.37 19.35 12.44
CA ALA A 54 8.73 18.92 12.78
C ALA A 54 9.35 19.68 13.97
N LYS A 55 8.94 20.94 14.18
CA LYS A 55 9.41 21.81 15.27
C LYS A 55 9.04 21.31 16.67
N LEU A 56 8.11 20.37 16.77
CA LEU A 56 7.70 19.76 18.03
C LEU A 56 8.69 18.71 18.53
N PHE A 57 9.70 18.34 17.73
CA PHE A 57 10.64 17.26 18.04
C PHE A 57 12.06 17.81 18.18
N SER A 58 12.68 17.57 19.34
CA SER A 58 14.06 17.98 19.62
C SER A 58 15.11 17.00 19.09
N ASP A 59 14.78 15.70 18.99
CA ASP A 59 15.65 14.72 18.33
C ASP A 59 15.62 14.97 16.81
N PRO A 60 16.76 15.30 16.18
CA PRO A 60 16.82 15.60 14.75
C PRO A 60 16.33 14.45 13.86
N ARG A 61 16.44 13.20 14.31
CA ARG A 61 15.95 12.03 13.56
C ARG A 61 14.43 12.03 13.47
N PHE A 62 13.76 12.44 14.55
CA PHE A 62 12.30 12.54 14.58
C PHE A 62 11.86 13.76 13.78
N ALA A 63 12.44 14.94 14.03
CA ALA A 63 12.12 16.15 13.28
C ALA A 63 12.21 15.93 11.75
N ARG A 64 13.25 15.23 11.29
CA ARG A 64 13.46 14.88 9.88
C ARG A 64 12.28 14.13 9.26
N VAL A 65 11.70 13.13 9.94
CA VAL A 65 10.60 12.34 9.33
C VAL A 65 9.32 13.15 9.19
N TYR A 66 9.04 14.05 10.13
CA TYR A 66 7.89 14.96 10.05
C TYR A 66 8.11 16.04 8.98
N GLU A 67 9.33 16.55 8.82
CA GLU A 67 9.68 17.48 7.73
C GLU A 67 9.51 16.82 6.35
N ILE A 68 9.93 15.56 6.21
CA ILE A 68 9.69 14.78 4.99
C ILE A 68 8.18 14.65 4.75
N ALA A 69 7.40 14.35 5.79
CA ALA A 69 5.96 14.14 5.67
C ALA A 69 5.21 15.40 5.20
N GLU A 70 5.62 16.56 5.68
CA GLU A 70 5.12 17.87 5.20
C GLU A 70 5.46 18.10 3.71
N ARG A 71 6.61 17.61 3.25
CA ARG A 71 7.11 17.87 1.88
C ARG A 71 6.54 16.91 0.83
N ILE A 72 6.32 15.64 1.16
CA ILE A 72 5.81 14.63 0.21
C ILE A 72 4.52 13.92 0.66
N PRO A 73 3.49 14.65 1.17
CA PRO A 73 2.33 14.03 1.79
C PRO A 73 1.54 13.15 0.81
N ALA A 74 1.39 13.59 -0.45
CA ALA A 74 0.72 12.81 -1.50
C ALA A 74 1.39 11.45 -1.78
N ILE A 75 2.71 11.38 -1.69
CA ILE A 75 3.46 10.12 -1.85
C ILE A 75 3.23 9.23 -0.64
N LEU A 76 3.40 9.76 0.57
CA LEU A 76 3.26 8.99 1.81
C LEU A 76 1.85 8.45 2.04
N ALA A 77 0.81 9.17 1.58
CA ALA A 77 -0.56 8.68 1.65
C ALA A 77 -0.77 7.39 0.85
N GLN A 78 0.03 7.19 -0.21
CA GLN A 78 -0.06 6.02 -1.07
C GLN A 78 0.81 4.86 -0.59
N GLN A 79 1.52 5.00 0.54
CA GLN A 79 2.40 3.98 1.11
C GLN A 79 1.76 3.27 2.31
N PRO A 80 1.95 1.95 2.44
CA PRO A 80 1.60 1.21 3.65
C PRO A 80 2.62 1.47 4.78
N CYS A 81 2.25 1.14 6.01
CA CYS A 81 3.21 1.00 7.13
C CYS A 81 3.25 -0.44 7.63
N TYR A 82 4.37 -1.14 7.46
CA TYR A 82 4.56 -2.52 7.93
C TYR A 82 4.73 -2.64 9.45
N CYS A 83 4.56 -1.53 10.17
CA CYS A 83 4.29 -1.53 11.60
C CYS A 83 2.89 -2.07 11.95
N TYR A 84 1.98 -2.21 10.97
CA TYR A 84 0.60 -2.68 11.13
C TYR A 84 -0.26 -1.87 12.10
N CYS A 85 0.04 -0.58 12.25
CA CYS A 85 -0.72 0.33 13.11
C CYS A 85 -2.14 0.60 12.59
N ASP A 86 -2.44 0.23 11.35
CA ASP A 86 -3.79 0.21 10.78
C ASP A 86 -4.76 -0.69 11.58
N ARG A 87 -4.23 -1.73 12.24
CA ARG A 87 -5.03 -2.70 13.00
C ARG A 87 -5.39 -2.28 14.43
N GLY A 88 -4.89 -1.14 14.92
CA GLY A 88 -5.13 -0.71 16.30
C GLY A 88 -5.11 0.79 16.54
N HIS A 89 -4.32 1.54 15.77
CA HIS A 89 -4.24 3.01 15.83
C HIS A 89 -5.15 3.69 14.79
N GLY A 90 -5.71 2.93 13.84
CA GLY A 90 -6.60 3.46 12.81
C GLY A 90 -5.90 4.32 11.75
N HIS A 91 -4.58 4.22 11.64
CA HIS A 91 -3.81 4.86 10.56
C HIS A 91 -4.09 4.18 9.23
N ARG A 92 -4.41 4.95 8.20
CA ARG A 92 -4.83 4.43 6.88
C ARG A 92 -3.73 4.48 5.81
N SER A 93 -2.56 5.00 6.17
CA SER A 93 -1.37 5.08 5.32
C SER A 93 -0.14 5.45 6.17
N LEU A 94 1.04 5.43 5.55
CA LEU A 94 2.27 5.93 6.18
C LEU A 94 2.22 7.43 6.50
N LEU A 95 1.40 8.22 5.78
CA LEU A 95 1.15 9.63 6.12
C LEU A 95 0.39 9.78 7.43
N ASP A 96 -0.60 8.90 7.69
CA ASP A 96 -1.37 8.93 8.94
C ASP A 96 -0.47 8.71 10.15
N CYS A 97 0.63 7.96 10.04
CA CYS A 97 1.61 7.82 11.12
C CYS A 97 2.25 9.14 11.59
N GLN A 98 2.10 10.20 10.79
CA GLN A 98 2.71 11.52 11.00
C GLN A 98 1.68 12.55 11.49
N ARG A 99 0.40 12.17 11.62
CA ARG A 99 -0.65 13.03 12.20
C ARG A 99 -0.55 13.15 13.71
N ASP A 100 0.16 12.22 14.33
CA ASP A 100 0.42 12.12 15.76
C ASP A 100 1.90 11.75 15.99
N ASN A 101 2.26 11.49 17.24
CA ASN A 101 3.65 11.23 17.64
C ASN A 101 4.10 9.77 17.43
N HIS A 102 3.30 8.92 16.77
CA HIS A 102 3.62 7.49 16.65
C HIS A 102 4.92 7.27 15.88
N SER A 103 5.15 7.96 14.75
CA SER A 103 6.40 7.76 14.01
C SER A 103 7.64 8.19 14.82
N ALA A 104 7.53 9.11 15.77
CA ALA A 104 8.65 9.45 16.64
C ALA A 104 9.10 8.25 17.51
N THR A 105 8.21 7.31 17.83
CA THR A 105 8.52 6.15 18.68
C THR A 105 8.62 4.83 17.90
N CYS A 106 8.28 4.81 16.61
CA CYS A 106 8.32 3.61 15.78
C CYS A 106 9.41 3.65 14.69
N ALA A 107 10.44 2.81 14.81
CA ALA A 107 11.54 2.73 13.84
C ALA A 107 11.09 2.28 12.44
N VAL A 108 10.07 1.42 12.34
CA VAL A 108 9.53 0.96 11.05
C VAL A 108 8.96 2.16 10.27
N CYS A 109 8.08 2.94 10.91
CA CYS A 109 7.51 4.15 10.30
C CYS A 109 8.60 5.10 9.79
N ARG A 110 9.63 5.37 10.61
CA ARG A 110 10.70 6.29 10.24
C ARG A 110 11.51 5.78 9.06
N LYS A 111 11.89 4.50 9.06
CA LYS A 111 12.65 3.89 7.97
C LYS A 111 11.87 3.86 6.65
N GLU A 112 10.57 3.62 6.70
CA GLU A 112 9.70 3.67 5.52
C GLU A 112 9.58 5.10 4.97
N VAL A 113 9.44 6.11 5.84
CA VAL A 113 9.46 7.53 5.42
C VAL A 113 10.78 7.92 4.79
N LEU A 114 11.91 7.52 5.39
CA LEU A 114 13.25 7.79 4.86
C LEU A 114 13.50 7.09 3.52
N LEU A 115 13.01 5.86 3.34
CA LEU A 115 13.04 5.17 2.06
C LEU A 115 12.23 5.92 1.00
N ALA A 116 10.99 6.28 1.35
CA ALA A 116 10.09 7.00 0.45
C ALA A 116 10.69 8.34 0.02
N ASP A 117 11.33 9.08 0.93
CA ASP A 117 12.02 10.33 0.58
C ASP A 117 13.16 10.11 -0.41
N ARG A 118 14.04 9.14 -0.12
CA ARG A 118 15.19 8.83 -0.98
C ARG A 118 14.72 8.51 -2.40
N MET A 119 13.73 7.64 -2.53
CA MET A 119 13.21 7.19 -3.82
C MET A 119 12.42 8.29 -4.54
N SER A 120 11.66 9.11 -3.80
CA SER A 120 10.98 10.28 -4.36
C SER A 120 11.97 11.28 -4.96
N ARG A 121 13.10 11.55 -4.28
CA ARG A 121 14.17 12.41 -4.81
C ARG A 121 14.86 11.85 -6.05
N MET A 122 14.79 10.54 -6.25
CA MET A 122 15.25 9.86 -7.47
C MET A 122 14.21 9.88 -8.61
N GLY A 123 13.03 10.48 -8.38
CA GLY A 123 11.96 10.59 -9.38
C GLY A 123 11.03 9.39 -9.47
N LEU A 124 11.12 8.43 -8.53
CA LEU A 124 10.26 7.26 -8.54
C LEU A 124 8.82 7.61 -8.15
N THR A 125 7.88 6.93 -8.78
CA THR A 125 6.44 7.08 -8.54
C THR A 125 6.04 6.47 -7.20
N ALA A 126 4.90 6.93 -6.64
CA ALA A 126 4.35 6.37 -5.42
C ALA A 126 4.09 4.85 -5.50
N LYS A 127 3.79 4.32 -6.69
CA LYS A 127 3.60 2.87 -6.92
C LYS A 127 4.93 2.10 -6.84
N GLU A 128 6.01 2.64 -7.39
CA GLU A 128 7.34 2.03 -7.32
C GLU A 128 7.91 2.07 -5.91
N ILE A 129 7.71 3.20 -5.20
CA ILE A 129 8.04 3.34 -3.78
C ILE A 129 7.28 2.30 -2.95
N ARG A 130 5.98 2.14 -3.21
CA ARG A 130 5.14 1.14 -2.53
C ARG A 130 5.67 -0.27 -2.74
N ALA A 131 6.06 -0.61 -3.97
CA ALA A 131 6.63 -1.91 -4.26
C ALA A 131 7.93 -2.17 -3.46
N ALA A 132 8.78 -1.15 -3.27
CA ALA A 132 9.97 -1.27 -2.43
C ALA A 132 9.65 -1.45 -0.94
N ILE A 133 8.66 -0.72 -0.43
CA ILE A 133 8.19 -0.90 0.95
C ILE A 133 7.64 -2.31 1.15
N VAL A 134 6.82 -2.80 0.21
CA VAL A 134 6.23 -4.16 0.24
C VAL A 134 7.29 -5.24 0.21
N ARG A 135 8.37 -5.07 -0.57
CA ARG A 135 9.52 -5.99 -0.56
C ARG A 135 10.34 -5.94 0.74
N GLY A 136 10.14 -4.91 1.57
CA GLY A 136 10.87 -4.74 2.82
C GLY A 136 12.20 -4.01 2.67
N ASP A 137 12.42 -3.25 1.59
CA ASP A 137 13.67 -2.52 1.33
C ASP A 137 14.00 -1.52 2.47
N TRP A 138 12.98 -1.10 3.23
CA TRP A 138 13.11 -0.22 4.40
C TRP A 138 13.92 -0.84 5.55
N LYS A 139 14.01 -2.18 5.63
CA LYS A 139 14.78 -2.87 6.67
C LYS A 139 16.27 -2.50 6.64
N GLY A 140 16.80 -2.19 5.46
CA GLY A 140 18.19 -1.77 5.24
C GLY A 140 18.44 -0.26 5.41
N VAL A 141 17.42 0.54 5.71
CA VAL A 141 17.57 1.98 5.89
C VAL A 141 18.16 2.30 7.26
N ALA A 142 19.18 3.15 7.27
CA ALA A 142 19.77 3.75 8.47
C ALA A 142 19.02 5.02 8.88
N GLU A 143 18.93 5.25 10.19
CA GLU A 143 18.23 6.39 10.82
C GLU A 143 19.18 7.41 11.42
#